data_AF-A0A4Q4CK06-F1
#
_entry.id   AF-A0A4Q4CK06-F1
#
_cell.length_a   1.000
_cell.length_b   1.000
_cell.length_c   1.000
_cell.angle_alpha   90.00
_cell.angle_beta   90.00
_cell.angle_gamma   90.00
#
_symmetry.space_group_name_H-M   'P 1'
#
loop_
_entity.id
_entity.type
_entity.pdbx_description
1 polymer ?
#
loop_
_entity_poly.entity_id
_entity_poly.type
_entity_poly.pdbx_seq_one_letter_code
_entity_poly.pdbx_strand_id
1 'polypeptide(L)'
;MHAATYAAWPRRAQGPPRTQATAARQKHAVNPVPCVNVALLAACPGAAHGFFGRHGGASAAPLDSLNISSRVGDSRAAVQENRLRLRRAAGLEAARFLSLSQVHGRNIVQVGGETFAAIEADGVWTRAPQLALCIQTADCVPLLFADVQGELVAAAHAGWRGTQAQIGAAMVERLAAAAVAPSRLRVALGPAIGPCCFLIGHDVAQALRGSVAGGDAYVQP
;
A
#
# COMPACT_ATOMS: atom_id res chain seq x y z
N MET A 1 -8.48 -0.03 -6.39
CA MET A 1 -7.03 -0.17 -6.65
C MET A 1 -6.32 -0.32 -5.31
N HIS A 2 -5.27 -1.11 -5.20
CA HIS A 2 -4.69 -1.39 -3.87
C HIS A 2 -3.16 -1.42 -3.95
N ALA A 3 -2.47 -0.96 -2.91
CA ALA A 3 -1.01 -0.91 -2.85
C ALA A 3 -0.50 -1.60 -1.58
N ALA A 4 0.60 -2.37 -1.69
CA ALA A 4 1.27 -2.98 -0.54
C ALA A 4 2.80 -2.85 -0.62
N THR A 5 3.46 -2.70 0.54
CA THR A 5 4.93 -2.54 0.71
C THR A 5 5.41 -3.31 1.94
N TYR A 6 6.66 -3.76 1.96
CA TYR A 6 7.21 -4.73 2.91
C TYR A 6 8.68 -4.48 3.26
N ALA A 7 9.15 -5.04 4.39
CA ALA A 7 10.56 -5.20 4.75
C ALA A 7 10.91 -6.68 5.04
N ALA A 8 11.85 -7.30 4.30
CA ALA A 8 12.50 -8.57 4.64
C ALA A 8 14.01 -8.46 4.80
N TRP A 9 14.52 -9.12 5.83
CA TRP A 9 15.93 -9.48 5.97
C TRP A 9 16.09 -11.01 6.06
N PRO A 10 17.02 -11.65 5.34
CA PRO A 10 17.25 -13.09 5.47
C PRO A 10 18.11 -13.41 6.69
N ARG A 11 17.71 -14.44 7.46
CA ARG A 11 18.63 -15.22 8.31
C ARG A 11 19.08 -16.48 7.56
N ARG A 12 20.33 -16.89 7.77
CA ARG A 12 20.98 -18.08 7.17
C ARG A 12 20.16 -19.36 7.45
N ALA A 13 20.17 -20.27 6.47
CA ALA A 13 19.40 -21.52 6.41
C ALA A 13 20.01 -22.69 7.20
N GLN A 14 19.17 -23.68 7.62
CA GLN A 14 19.43 -25.14 7.59
C GLN A 14 18.12 -25.99 7.68
N GLY A 15 18.04 -27.11 6.91
CA GLY A 15 17.31 -28.37 7.24
C GLY A 15 16.03 -28.77 6.44
N PRO A 16 15.92 -30.00 5.86
CA PRO A 16 14.83 -30.45 4.97
C PRO A 16 13.60 -31.08 5.71
N PRO A 17 12.48 -31.38 5.01
CA PRO A 17 11.12 -31.36 5.57
C PRO A 17 10.53 -32.73 5.94
N ARG A 18 9.39 -32.72 6.67
CA ARG A 18 8.50 -33.89 6.83
C ARG A 18 7.17 -33.67 6.10
N THR A 19 6.83 -34.64 5.26
CA THR A 19 5.64 -34.73 4.40
C THR A 19 4.43 -35.31 5.13
N GLN A 20 3.22 -34.80 4.88
CA GLN A 20 1.97 -35.59 4.88
C GLN A 20 0.96 -35.08 3.83
N ALA A 21 0.09 -36.01 3.41
CA ALA A 21 -0.55 -36.13 2.11
C ALA A 21 -1.72 -35.17 1.81
N THR A 22 -1.94 -34.97 0.51
CA THR A 22 -2.86 -34.03 -0.12
C THR A 22 -4.25 -34.63 -0.38
N ALA A 23 -5.30 -33.91 0.02
CA ALA A 23 -6.63 -34.03 -0.58
C ALA A 23 -6.70 -33.11 -1.81
N ALA A 24 -6.93 -33.69 -2.99
CA ALA A 24 -6.96 -32.96 -4.26
C ALA A 24 -8.20 -32.07 -4.35
N ARG A 25 -8.06 -30.78 -4.04
CA ARG A 25 -9.00 -29.75 -4.50
C ARG A 25 -8.80 -29.57 -6.00
N GLN A 26 -9.88 -29.70 -6.78
CA GLN A 26 -9.93 -29.28 -8.18
C GLN A 26 -9.45 -27.82 -8.27
N LYS A 27 -8.24 -27.63 -8.80
CA LYS A 27 -7.65 -26.32 -9.02
C LYS A 27 -8.35 -25.70 -10.23
N HIS A 28 -9.43 -24.96 -10.01
CA HIS A 28 -9.83 -23.95 -11.01
C HIS A 28 -8.59 -23.10 -11.30
N ALA A 29 -8.24 -22.95 -12.57
CA ALA A 29 -7.11 -22.14 -12.98
C ALA A 29 -7.31 -20.71 -12.42
N VAL A 30 -6.55 -20.37 -11.39
CA VAL A 30 -6.62 -19.06 -10.77
C VAL A 30 -5.90 -18.10 -11.69
N ASN A 31 -6.62 -17.14 -12.25
CA ASN A 31 -6.00 -16.07 -13.03
C ASN A 31 -4.94 -15.37 -12.16
N PRO A 32 -3.69 -15.21 -12.65
CA PRO A 32 -2.64 -14.55 -11.88
C PRO A 32 -3.08 -13.12 -11.55
N VAL A 33 -2.76 -12.66 -10.35
CA VAL A 33 -2.97 -11.25 -9.96
C VAL A 33 -1.87 -10.41 -10.60
N PRO A 34 -2.21 -9.47 -11.51
CA PRO A 34 -1.23 -8.54 -12.06
C PRO A 34 -0.67 -7.65 -10.95
N CYS A 35 0.66 -7.57 -10.87
CA CYS A 35 1.39 -6.79 -9.88
C CYS A 35 2.35 -5.86 -10.62
N VAL A 36 2.25 -4.56 -10.37
CA VAL A 36 3.19 -3.56 -10.91
C VAL A 36 4.23 -3.25 -9.85
N ASN A 37 5.50 -3.53 -10.18
CA ASN A 37 6.66 -3.18 -9.38
C ASN A 37 7.37 -1.95 -9.96
N VAL A 38 8.01 -1.18 -9.09
CA VAL A 38 8.79 -0.01 -9.45
C VAL A 38 10.27 -0.32 -9.20
N ALA A 39 11.08 -0.24 -10.25
CA ALA A 39 12.52 -0.55 -10.20
C ALA A 39 13.24 0.24 -9.10
N LEU A 40 12.84 1.50 -8.88
CA LEU A 40 13.38 2.38 -7.83
C LEU A 40 13.25 1.76 -6.44
N LEU A 41 12.11 1.15 -6.13
CA LEU A 41 11.87 0.50 -4.84
C LEU A 41 12.43 -0.92 -4.80
N ALA A 42 12.42 -1.64 -5.92
CA ALA A 42 12.99 -2.99 -6.01
C ALA A 42 14.50 -3.01 -5.73
N ALA A 43 15.19 -1.89 -5.97
CA ALA A 43 16.60 -1.72 -5.62
C ALA A 43 16.85 -1.54 -4.10
N CYS A 44 15.82 -1.25 -3.30
CA CYS A 44 15.95 -1.10 -1.85
C CYS A 44 15.88 -2.48 -1.17
N PRO A 45 16.88 -2.87 -0.35
CA PRO A 45 16.85 -4.14 0.36
C PRO A 45 15.60 -4.29 1.22
N GLY A 46 14.98 -5.46 1.15
CA GLY A 46 13.78 -5.78 1.92
C GLY A 46 12.49 -5.15 1.40
N ALA A 47 12.52 -4.19 0.48
CA ALA A 47 11.37 -3.42 -0.01
C ALA A 47 10.49 -4.14 -1.04
N ALA A 48 10.10 -5.40 -0.79
CA ALA A 48 9.13 -6.07 -1.66
C ALA A 48 7.80 -5.30 -1.65
N HIS A 49 7.17 -5.12 -2.80
CA HIS A 49 6.03 -4.23 -2.93
C HIS A 49 5.17 -4.62 -4.14
N GLY A 50 4.06 -3.92 -4.31
CA GLY A 50 3.24 -4.06 -5.52
C GLY A 50 2.10 -3.05 -5.55
N PHE A 51 1.80 -2.56 -6.75
CA PHE A 51 0.54 -1.88 -7.06
C PHE A 51 -0.37 -2.83 -7.84
N PHE A 52 -1.65 -2.85 -7.47
CA PHE A 52 -2.60 -3.85 -7.94
C PHE A 52 -3.84 -3.21 -8.56
N GLY A 53 -4.23 -3.76 -9.72
CA GLY A 53 -5.51 -3.50 -10.37
C GLY A 53 -6.66 -4.28 -9.75
N ARG A 54 -7.78 -4.39 -10.48
CA ARG A 54 -8.99 -5.11 -10.01
C ARG A 54 -9.07 -6.59 -10.41
N HIS A 55 -8.10 -7.11 -11.15
CA HIS A 55 -8.14 -8.45 -11.75
C HIS A 55 -7.43 -9.52 -10.89
N GLY A 56 -7.84 -10.79 -11.06
CA GLY A 56 -7.21 -11.96 -10.43
C GLY A 56 -7.80 -12.35 -9.07
N GLY A 57 -8.89 -11.74 -8.64
CA GLY A 57 -9.51 -12.05 -7.34
C GLY A 57 -10.70 -13.00 -7.38
N ALA A 58 -11.44 -13.05 -6.27
CA ALA A 58 -12.55 -13.97 -6.00
C ALA A 58 -13.87 -13.25 -5.67
N SER A 59 -13.89 -11.92 -5.65
CA SER A 59 -15.11 -11.14 -5.41
C SER A 59 -16.05 -11.23 -6.61
N ALA A 60 -17.35 -11.25 -6.33
CA ALA A 60 -18.40 -11.18 -7.34
C ALA A 60 -18.72 -9.73 -7.71
N ALA A 61 -19.48 -9.54 -8.79
CA ALA A 61 -20.02 -8.24 -9.16
C ALA A 61 -20.86 -7.65 -8.00
N PRO A 62 -20.80 -6.34 -7.76
CA PRO A 62 -20.09 -5.30 -8.53
C PRO A 62 -18.62 -5.09 -8.10
N LEU A 63 -18.11 -5.92 -7.20
CA LEU A 63 -16.76 -5.80 -6.61
C LEU A 63 -15.72 -6.68 -7.30
N ASP A 64 -16.08 -7.21 -8.48
CA ASP A 64 -15.25 -8.13 -9.23
C ASP A 64 -13.91 -7.49 -9.63
N SER A 65 -12.77 -8.16 -9.52
CA SER A 65 -12.55 -9.48 -8.91
C SER A 65 -11.72 -9.39 -7.62
N LEU A 66 -10.81 -8.41 -7.50
CA LEU A 66 -9.79 -8.33 -6.44
C LEU A 66 -10.09 -7.21 -5.41
N ASN A 67 -11.29 -7.19 -4.84
CA ASN A 67 -11.58 -6.31 -3.73
C ASN A 67 -10.94 -6.81 -2.42
N ILE A 68 -10.18 -5.96 -1.73
CA ILE A 68 -9.58 -6.28 -0.42
C ILE A 68 -10.17 -5.46 0.72
N SER A 69 -11.19 -4.63 0.44
CA SER A 69 -11.90 -3.84 1.43
C SER A 69 -13.08 -4.61 2.01
N SER A 70 -13.13 -4.69 3.33
CA SER A 70 -14.30 -5.20 4.06
C SER A 70 -15.36 -4.13 4.31
N ARG A 71 -15.15 -2.88 3.86
CA ARG A 71 -16.04 -1.74 4.16
C ARG A 71 -17.11 -1.48 3.10
N VAL A 72 -17.00 -2.15 1.95
CA VAL A 72 -17.85 -1.89 0.77
C VAL A 72 -18.87 -2.99 0.52
N GLY A 73 -19.17 -3.81 1.53
CA GLY A 73 -20.22 -4.83 1.46
C GLY A 73 -19.85 -6.15 0.80
N ASP A 74 -18.55 -6.46 0.64
CA ASP A 74 -18.10 -7.74 0.09
C ASP A 74 -18.18 -8.88 1.12
N SER A 75 -18.17 -10.12 0.62
CA SER A 75 -18.04 -11.30 1.46
C SER A 75 -16.67 -11.34 2.15
N ARG A 76 -16.66 -11.68 3.44
CA ARG A 76 -15.44 -11.84 4.22
C ARG A 76 -14.49 -12.87 3.61
N ALA A 77 -15.02 -13.96 3.06
CA ALA A 77 -14.24 -15.01 2.43
C ALA A 77 -13.52 -14.52 1.17
N ALA A 78 -14.21 -13.79 0.28
CA ALA A 78 -13.59 -13.22 -0.92
C ALA A 78 -12.50 -12.20 -0.56
N VAL A 79 -12.75 -11.31 0.40
CA VAL A 79 -11.77 -10.31 0.85
C VAL A 79 -10.51 -10.98 1.42
N GLN A 80 -10.67 -12.02 2.24
CA GLN A 80 -9.54 -12.77 2.81
C GLN A 80 -8.72 -13.47 1.72
N GLU A 81 -9.39 -14.13 0.77
CA GLU A 81 -8.74 -14.78 -0.37
C GLU A 81 -8.00 -13.74 -1.23
N ASN A 82 -8.61 -12.60 -1.54
CA ASN A 82 -7.98 -11.54 -2.32
C ASN A 82 -6.75 -10.97 -1.63
N ARG A 83 -6.78 -10.78 -0.30
CA ARG A 83 -5.60 -10.35 0.49
C ARG A 83 -4.49 -11.40 0.47
N LEU A 84 -4.81 -12.69 0.43
CA LEU A 84 -3.82 -13.75 0.27
C LEU A 84 -3.19 -13.72 -1.13
N ARG A 85 -4.01 -13.64 -2.19
CA ARG A 85 -3.54 -13.60 -3.57
C ARG A 85 -2.65 -12.39 -3.85
N LEU A 86 -3.08 -11.21 -3.37
CA LEU A 86 -2.32 -9.97 -3.49
C LEU A 86 -0.93 -10.11 -2.82
N ARG A 87 -0.89 -10.63 -1.59
CA ARG A 87 0.37 -10.88 -0.90
C ARG A 87 1.27 -11.85 -1.66
N ARG A 88 0.72 -12.97 -2.14
CA ARG A 88 1.50 -13.94 -2.92
C ARG A 88 2.10 -13.30 -4.17
N ALA A 89 1.33 -12.49 -4.89
CA ALA A 89 1.78 -11.82 -6.12
C ALA A 89 2.93 -10.80 -5.88
N ALA A 90 3.02 -10.19 -4.69
CA ALA A 90 4.16 -9.35 -4.30
C ALA A 90 5.29 -10.13 -3.57
N GLY A 91 5.21 -11.46 -3.46
CA GLY A 91 6.21 -12.24 -2.70
C GLY A 91 6.10 -12.08 -1.17
N LEU A 92 4.92 -11.72 -0.67
CA LEU A 92 4.64 -11.36 0.73
C LEU A 92 3.73 -12.39 1.45
N GLU A 93 3.66 -13.62 0.95
CA GLU A 93 2.70 -14.62 1.45
C GLU A 93 2.85 -14.93 2.94
N ALA A 94 4.09 -14.98 3.43
CA ALA A 94 4.40 -15.21 4.84
C ALA A 94 4.29 -13.95 5.71
N ALA A 95 4.14 -12.76 5.11
CA ALA A 95 4.07 -11.51 5.85
C ALA A 95 2.70 -11.36 6.55
N ARG A 96 2.75 -10.83 7.77
CA ARG A 96 1.58 -10.26 8.43
C ARG A 96 1.05 -9.11 7.57
N PHE A 97 -0.26 -8.92 7.54
CA PHE A 97 -0.90 -7.93 6.69
C PHE A 97 -1.59 -6.86 7.54
N LEU A 98 -1.18 -5.60 7.38
CA LEU A 98 -1.78 -4.47 8.04
C LEU A 98 -2.44 -3.55 7.01
N SER A 99 -3.70 -3.20 7.25
CA SER A 99 -4.43 -2.16 6.54
C SER A 99 -4.97 -1.15 7.54
N LEU A 100 -4.88 0.13 7.22
CA LEU A 100 -5.40 1.21 8.08
C LEU A 100 -6.92 1.38 7.92
N SER A 101 -7.53 2.00 8.94
CA SER A 101 -8.81 2.68 8.83
C SER A 101 -8.57 4.07 8.25
N GLN A 102 -8.49 4.17 6.92
CA GLN A 102 -8.20 5.43 6.22
C GLN A 102 -9.35 6.42 6.37
N VAL A 103 -9.02 7.67 6.74
CA VAL A 103 -9.99 8.74 7.03
C VAL A 103 -9.74 9.99 6.19
N HIS A 104 -8.89 9.90 5.16
CA HIS A 104 -8.49 11.00 4.27
C HIS A 104 -7.82 12.18 5.01
N GLY A 105 -7.17 11.90 6.14
CA GLY A 105 -6.40 12.87 6.92
C GLY A 105 -4.90 12.85 6.62
N ARG A 106 -4.11 13.33 7.59
CA ARG A 106 -2.63 13.34 7.56
C ARG A 106 -1.97 12.58 8.71
N ASN A 107 -2.73 11.82 9.49
CA ASN A 107 -2.17 11.10 10.65
C ASN A 107 -1.25 9.97 10.18
N ILE A 108 -0.08 9.85 10.80
CA ILE A 108 0.96 8.89 10.46
C ILE A 108 1.36 8.10 11.70
N VAL A 109 1.26 6.78 11.62
CA VAL A 109 1.55 5.88 12.74
C VAL A 109 2.78 5.01 12.48
N GLN A 110 3.52 4.70 13.54
CA GLN A 110 4.51 3.63 13.52
C GLN A 110 3.86 2.35 14.03
N VAL A 111 4.18 1.22 13.42
CA VAL A 111 3.67 -0.10 13.82
C VAL A 111 4.82 -1.09 13.97
N GLY A 112 4.75 -2.05 14.90
CA GLY A 112 5.88 -2.94 15.14
C GLY A 112 5.67 -4.12 16.10
N GLY A 113 4.95 -5.15 15.64
CA GLY A 113 4.94 -6.47 16.30
C GLY A 113 3.68 -6.79 17.11
N GLU A 114 2.92 -5.79 17.54
CA GLU A 114 1.65 -5.92 18.25
C GLU A 114 0.48 -6.42 17.38
N THR A 115 -0.54 -7.02 17.99
CA THR A 115 -1.81 -7.28 17.30
C THR A 115 -2.47 -5.93 16.97
N PHE A 116 -2.80 -5.72 15.70
CA PHE A 116 -3.36 -4.46 15.25
C PHE A 116 -4.87 -4.46 15.42
N ALA A 117 -5.38 -3.53 16.24
CA ALA A 117 -6.78 -3.12 16.16
C ALA A 117 -7.01 -2.30 14.88
N ALA A 118 -8.24 -1.82 14.65
CA ALA A 118 -8.48 -0.85 13.59
C ALA A 118 -7.76 0.47 13.95
N ILE A 119 -6.68 0.79 13.23
CA ILE A 119 -5.89 2.02 13.45
C ILE A 119 -6.37 3.09 12.46
N GLU A 120 -6.90 4.21 12.98
CA GLU A 120 -7.28 5.36 12.17
C GLU A 120 -6.07 6.22 11.81
N ALA A 121 -5.68 6.15 10.55
CA ALA A 121 -4.58 6.91 9.98
C ALA A 121 -4.61 6.82 8.45
N ASP A 122 -3.85 7.69 7.80
CA ASP A 122 -3.66 7.65 6.36
C ASP A 122 -2.20 7.41 5.97
N GLY A 123 -1.27 7.46 6.93
CA GLY A 123 0.12 7.03 6.76
C GLY A 123 0.53 6.00 7.80
N VAL A 124 1.40 5.08 7.40
CA VAL A 124 2.00 4.09 8.30
C VAL A 124 3.43 3.79 7.88
N TRP A 125 4.30 3.56 8.85
CA TRP A 125 5.66 3.09 8.60
C TRP A 125 6.08 2.05 9.64
N THR A 126 7.09 1.25 9.28
CA THR A 126 7.59 0.21 10.16
C THR A 126 9.07 -0.10 9.93
N ARG A 127 9.73 -0.55 10.99
CA ARG A 127 11.02 -1.26 10.95
C ARG A 127 10.86 -2.76 11.20
N ALA A 128 9.65 -3.21 11.52
CA ALA A 128 9.41 -4.59 11.85
C ALA A 128 9.51 -5.45 10.57
N PRO A 129 10.33 -6.51 10.59
CA PRO A 129 10.38 -7.43 9.48
C PRO A 129 9.07 -8.22 9.39
N GLN A 130 8.80 -8.81 8.23
CA GLN A 130 7.65 -9.70 8.03
C GLN A 130 6.28 -9.00 8.18
N LEU A 131 6.21 -7.68 7.96
CA LEU A 131 4.97 -6.89 7.99
C LEU A 131 4.74 -6.19 6.65
N ALA A 132 3.64 -6.52 5.98
CA ALA A 132 3.16 -5.86 4.78
C ALA A 132 2.20 -4.73 5.15
N LEU A 133 2.55 -3.51 4.77
CA LEU A 133 1.73 -2.31 4.92
C LEU A 133 0.87 -2.14 3.68
N CYS A 134 -0.45 -2.06 3.85
CA CYS A 134 -1.41 -1.92 2.77
C CYS A 134 -2.16 -0.59 2.87
N ILE A 135 -2.17 0.14 1.75
CA ILE A 135 -3.02 1.31 1.53
C ILE A 135 -4.03 0.97 0.44
N GLN A 136 -5.30 1.24 0.71
CA GLN A 136 -6.41 0.95 -0.18
C GLN A 136 -6.85 2.21 -0.90
N THR A 137 -7.02 2.15 -2.22
CA THR A 137 -7.45 3.32 -2.99
C THR A 137 -8.53 2.96 -4.01
N ALA A 138 -9.28 3.95 -4.43
CA ALA A 138 -9.93 3.96 -5.73
C ALA A 138 -9.86 5.44 -6.07
N ASP A 139 -9.05 5.79 -7.07
CA ASP A 139 -8.75 7.17 -7.49
C ASP A 139 -7.69 7.90 -6.65
N CYS A 140 -7.70 7.82 -5.31
CA CYS A 140 -6.68 8.48 -4.48
C CYS A 140 -5.26 7.93 -4.75
N VAL A 141 -4.22 8.76 -4.52
CA VAL A 141 -2.82 8.41 -4.82
C VAL A 141 -2.22 7.57 -3.69
N PRO A 142 -1.80 6.32 -3.94
CA PRO A 142 -1.01 5.56 -2.98
C PRO A 142 0.47 5.93 -3.10
N LEU A 143 1.11 6.23 -1.98
CA LEU A 143 2.54 6.52 -1.87
C LEU A 143 3.24 5.38 -1.15
N LEU A 144 4.31 4.82 -1.72
CA LEU A 144 5.16 3.85 -1.04
C LEU A 144 6.55 4.43 -0.86
N PHE A 145 7.12 4.28 0.34
CA PHE A 145 8.43 4.77 0.72
C PHE A 145 9.31 3.60 1.15
N ALA A 146 10.57 3.61 0.73
CA ALA A 146 11.57 2.67 1.20
C ALA A 146 12.89 3.40 1.45
N ASP A 147 13.59 2.98 2.50
CA ASP A 147 14.98 3.38 2.73
C ASP A 147 15.94 2.53 1.87
N VAL A 148 16.91 3.16 1.21
CA VAL A 148 17.93 2.46 0.41
C VAL A 148 18.83 1.52 1.21
N GLN A 149 18.93 1.71 2.54
CA GLN A 149 19.68 0.79 3.41
C GLN A 149 18.80 -0.36 3.93
N GLY A 150 17.49 -0.34 3.65
CA GLY A 150 16.55 -1.38 4.06
C GLY A 150 16.16 -1.33 5.54
N GLU A 151 16.32 -0.19 6.22
CA GLU A 151 15.99 -0.08 7.65
C GLU A 151 14.48 0.07 7.91
N LEU A 152 13.73 0.63 6.97
CA LEU A 152 12.29 0.84 7.09
C LEU A 152 11.58 0.89 5.75
N VAL A 153 10.26 0.71 5.84
CA VAL A 153 9.32 1.03 4.76
C VAL A 153 8.13 1.81 5.30
N ALA A 154 7.48 2.56 4.42
CA ALA A 154 6.26 3.28 4.71
C ALA A 154 5.26 3.25 3.56
N ALA A 155 4.01 3.53 3.88
CA ALA A 155 2.94 3.71 2.92
C ALA A 155 2.04 4.86 3.36
N ALA A 156 1.52 5.64 2.41
CA ALA A 156 0.54 6.69 2.68
C ALA A 156 -0.57 6.72 1.63
N HIS A 157 -1.75 7.11 2.08
CA HIS A 157 -2.95 7.39 1.31
C HIS A 157 -3.08 8.90 1.09
N ALA A 158 -2.85 9.34 -0.14
CA ALA A 158 -2.97 10.74 -0.52
C ALA A 158 -4.22 10.94 -1.39
N GLY A 159 -5.38 11.06 -0.72
CA GLY A 159 -6.54 11.72 -1.32
C GLY A 159 -6.35 13.23 -1.37
N TRP A 160 -7.29 13.98 -1.95
CA TRP A 160 -7.15 15.44 -2.07
C TRP A 160 -7.01 16.15 -0.71
N ARG A 161 -7.75 15.70 0.32
CA ARG A 161 -7.65 16.24 1.69
C ARG A 161 -6.30 15.93 2.34
N GLY A 162 -5.81 14.70 2.19
CA GLY A 162 -4.48 14.30 2.67
C GLY A 162 -3.36 15.05 1.94
N THR A 163 -3.54 15.31 0.64
CA THR A 163 -2.61 16.10 -0.19
C THR A 163 -2.59 17.56 0.26
N GLN A 164 -3.77 18.17 0.44
CA GLN A 164 -3.89 19.51 1.01
C GLN A 164 -3.21 19.61 2.38
N ALA A 165 -3.37 18.58 3.21
CA ALA A 165 -2.76 18.49 4.53
C ALA A 165 -1.29 18.02 4.50
N GLN A 166 -0.69 17.94 3.31
CA GLN A 166 0.71 17.61 3.03
C GLN A 166 1.19 16.25 3.57
N ILE A 167 0.36 15.20 3.49
CA ILE A 167 0.70 13.87 4.02
C ILE A 167 2.04 13.30 3.47
N GLY A 168 2.38 13.59 2.21
CA GLY A 168 3.65 13.18 1.62
C GLY A 168 4.86 13.82 2.30
N ALA A 169 4.82 15.14 2.51
CA ALA A 169 5.88 15.87 3.23
C ALA A 169 5.94 15.44 4.70
N ALA A 170 4.79 15.32 5.36
CA ALA A 170 4.69 14.85 6.74
C ALA A 170 5.29 13.44 6.92
N MET A 171 5.15 12.55 5.93
CA MET A 171 5.81 11.23 5.96
C MET A 171 7.33 11.37 5.89
N VAL A 172 7.86 12.19 4.99
CA VAL A 172 9.31 12.44 4.89
C VAL A 172 9.86 12.99 6.21
N GLU A 173 9.19 13.98 6.80
CA GLU A 173 9.56 14.54 8.11
C GLU A 173 9.54 13.49 9.22
N ARG A 174 8.50 12.64 9.25
CA ARG A 174 8.38 11.56 10.23
C ARG A 174 9.51 10.54 10.11
N LEU A 175 9.88 10.16 8.88
CA LEU A 175 10.97 9.22 8.63
C LEU A 175 12.35 9.84 8.91
N ALA A 176 12.52 11.14 8.65
CA ALA A 176 13.71 11.89 9.04
C ALA A 176 13.88 11.97 10.56
N ALA A 177 12.80 12.25 11.29
CA ALA A 177 12.79 12.19 12.76
C ALA A 177 13.07 10.77 13.29
N ALA A 178 12.76 9.73 12.51
CA ALA A 178 13.14 8.34 12.75
C ALA A 178 14.55 7.99 12.23
N ALA A 179 15.44 8.99 12.10
CA ALA A 179 16.84 8.85 11.71
C ALA A 179 17.10 8.31 10.29
N VAL A 180 16.14 8.40 9.36
CA VAL A 180 16.37 8.12 7.94
C VAL A 180 16.38 9.42 7.15
N ALA A 181 17.57 9.85 6.73
CA ALA A 181 17.75 11.08 5.96
C ALA A 181 16.90 11.07 4.67
N PRO A 182 16.27 12.20 4.28
CA PRO A 182 15.44 12.27 3.07
C PRO A 182 16.15 11.79 1.78
N SER A 183 17.46 12.01 1.66
CA SER A 183 18.27 11.56 0.51
C SER A 183 18.35 10.03 0.37
N ARG A 184 18.11 9.29 1.46
CA ARG A 184 18.03 7.83 1.48
C ARG A 184 16.64 7.29 1.12
N LEU A 185 15.62 8.13 1.09
CA LEU A 185 14.27 7.68 0.75
C LEU A 185 14.14 7.48 -0.75
N ARG A 186 13.43 6.42 -1.12
CA ARG A 186 12.88 6.19 -2.45
C ARG A 186 11.38 6.18 -2.32
N VAL A 187 10.70 6.90 -3.21
CA VAL A 187 9.25 7.07 -3.17
C VAL A 187 8.68 6.69 -4.52
N ALA A 188 7.65 5.85 -4.51
CA ALA A 188 6.85 5.56 -5.70
C ALA A 188 5.42 6.05 -5.50
N LEU A 189 4.91 6.73 -6.52
CA LEU A 189 3.50 7.06 -6.66
C LEU A 189 2.85 5.93 -7.48
N GLY A 190 1.81 5.32 -6.93
CA GLY A 190 1.09 4.27 -7.64
C GLY A 190 -0.03 4.78 -8.54
N PRO A 191 -0.75 3.86 -9.20
CA PRO A 191 -1.91 4.19 -10.02
C PRO A 191 -2.96 4.98 -9.23
N ALA A 192 -3.44 6.05 -9.85
CA ALA A 192 -4.40 6.99 -9.29
C ALA A 192 -5.23 7.60 -10.43
N ILE A 193 -6.25 8.38 -10.08
CA ILE A 193 -6.98 9.16 -11.07
C ILE A 193 -6.05 10.24 -11.67
N GLY A 194 -6.05 10.34 -13.00
CA GLY A 194 -5.23 11.31 -13.73
C GLY A 194 -5.95 12.65 -13.93
N PRO A 195 -5.23 13.69 -14.40
CA PRO A 195 -5.81 15.00 -14.69
C PRO A 195 -6.88 14.94 -15.77
N CYS A 196 -6.84 13.94 -16.66
CA CYS A 196 -7.86 13.73 -17.70
C CYS A 196 -9.25 13.38 -17.15
N CYS A 197 -9.36 12.92 -15.90
CA CYS A 197 -10.61 12.40 -15.33
C CYS A 197 -10.95 12.98 -13.95
N PHE A 198 -10.01 13.64 -13.25
CA PHE A 198 -10.24 14.16 -11.91
C PHE A 198 -10.89 15.55 -11.93
N LEU A 199 -12.16 15.62 -12.34
CA LEU A 199 -12.93 16.85 -12.23
C LEU A 199 -13.30 17.14 -10.78
N ILE A 200 -13.08 18.38 -10.36
CA ILE A 200 -13.29 18.84 -9.00
C ILE A 200 -14.03 20.18 -8.97
N GLY A 201 -14.67 20.49 -7.84
CA GLY A 201 -15.30 21.79 -7.61
C GLY A 201 -14.27 22.90 -7.35
N HIS A 202 -14.73 24.15 -7.45
CA HIS A 202 -13.92 25.34 -7.20
C HIS A 202 -13.33 25.36 -5.77
N ASP A 203 -14.06 24.85 -4.79
CA ASP A 203 -13.65 24.74 -3.40
C ASP A 203 -12.42 23.83 -3.24
N VAL A 204 -12.43 22.65 -3.86
CA VAL A 204 -11.30 21.72 -3.85
C VAL A 204 -10.12 22.29 -4.64
N ALA A 205 -10.39 22.93 -5.79
CA ALA A 205 -9.35 23.57 -6.59
C ALA A 205 -8.61 24.66 -5.79
N GLN A 206 -9.35 25.55 -5.12
CA GLN A 206 -8.78 26.60 -4.28
C GLN A 206 -7.99 26.03 -3.09
N ALA A 207 -8.52 25.00 -2.45
CA ALA A 207 -7.86 24.31 -1.34
C ALA A 207 -6.50 23.70 -1.76
N LEU A 208 -6.43 23.09 -2.95
CA LEU A 208 -5.19 22.47 -3.45
C LEU A 208 -4.17 23.51 -3.94
N ARG A 209 -4.61 24.57 -4.62
CA ARG A 209 -3.73 25.66 -5.08
C ARG A 209 -2.91 26.27 -3.95
N GLY A 210 -3.55 26.53 -2.81
CA GLY A 210 -2.89 27.08 -1.62
C GLY A 210 -2.10 26.06 -0.78
N SER A 211 -2.09 24.78 -1.15
CA SER A 211 -1.55 23.72 -0.28
C SER A 211 -0.04 23.54 -0.37
N VAL A 212 0.58 23.87 -1.52
CA VAL A 212 2.03 23.72 -1.75
C VAL A 212 2.53 24.86 -2.64
N ALA A 213 3.81 25.23 -2.49
CA ALA A 213 4.44 26.19 -3.38
C ALA A 213 4.36 25.71 -4.84
N GLY A 214 3.84 26.56 -5.73
CA GLY A 214 3.60 26.21 -7.14
C GLY A 214 2.38 25.32 -7.39
N GLY A 215 1.49 25.15 -6.40
CA GLY A 215 0.26 24.36 -6.51
C GLY A 215 -0.65 24.77 -7.69
N ASP A 216 -0.62 26.05 -8.06
CA ASP A 216 -1.37 26.60 -9.21
C ASP A 216 -1.05 25.91 -10.53
N ALA A 217 0.17 25.41 -10.70
CA ALA A 217 0.58 24.72 -11.94
C ALA A 217 -0.13 23.38 -12.13
N TYR A 218 -0.70 22.79 -11.07
CA TYR A 218 -1.29 21.46 -11.08
C TYR A 218 -2.83 21.48 -11.07
N VAL A 219 -3.46 22.65 -10.97
CA VAL A 219 -4.93 22.80 -10.94
C VAL A 219 -5.38 23.65 -12.12
N GLN A 220 -5.76 22.96 -13.20
CA GLN A 220 -6.18 23.57 -14.46
C GLN A 220 -7.67 23.95 -14.46
N PRO A 221 -8.07 24.96 -15.25
CA PRO A 221 -9.48 25.34 -15.42
C PRO A 221 -10.36 24.23 -16.01
#